data_AF-A0AAF3F6V6-F1
#
_entry.id   AF-A0AAF3F6V6-F1
#
_cell.length_a   1.000
_cell.length_b   1.000
_cell.length_c   1.000
_cell.angle_alpha   90.00
_cell.angle_beta   90.00
_cell.angle_gamma   90.00
#
_symmetry.space_group_name_H-M   'P 1'
#
loop_
_entity.id
_entity.type
_entity.pdbx_description
1 polymer ?
#
loop_
_entity_poly.entity_id
_entity_poly.type
_entity_poly.pdbx_seq_one_letter_code
_entity_poly.pdbx_strand_id
1 'polypeptide(L)'
;MRVVDEAQIERHYEGHDLAELYNFDPKSLTENGNQRPAYAPPKDLLLADVLHNQPDTITDFFQHDTLFANVDNEKLTDEECREAWEDYEQEKKGIRANTLAGTNQWNAGRGANPLQGLSNEQRAILERQQVRIPSAMATIQSDPIFLNCFLIKNMENDTAVKITYIKRVLEELLPKIPMHMRGGITEFTGYFHTLINEVRQNNQKPAYLQQRAISVFRTVVKMTKDVLECKTILRQIYNSTPMFFDPLEPPP
;
A
#
# COMPACT_ATOMS: atom_id res chain seq x y z
N MET A 1 5.00 -22.64 10.24
CA MET A 1 6.17 -22.59 9.33
C MET A 1 5.73 -21.78 8.12
N ARG A 2 6.22 -20.53 7.99
CA ARG A 2 5.92 -19.69 6.83
C ARG A 2 6.98 -20.00 5.79
N VAL A 3 6.55 -20.55 4.65
CA VAL A 3 7.43 -20.80 3.50
C VAL A 3 7.40 -19.54 2.66
N VAL A 4 8.54 -18.87 2.54
CA VAL A 4 8.71 -17.61 1.83
C VAL A 4 9.77 -17.84 0.74
N ASP A 5 9.48 -17.38 -0.48
CA ASP A 5 10.42 -17.41 -1.60
C ASP A 5 11.51 -16.34 -1.40
N GLU A 6 12.74 -16.57 -1.87
CA GLU A 6 13.82 -15.56 -1.89
C GLU A 6 13.35 -14.26 -2.55
N ALA A 7 12.41 -14.36 -3.48
CA ALA A 7 11.82 -13.21 -4.14
C ALA A 7 10.64 -12.57 -3.35
N GLN A 8 10.44 -12.90 -2.07
CA GLN A 8 9.59 -12.16 -1.13
C GLN A 8 10.41 -11.23 -0.21
N ILE A 9 11.60 -10.80 -0.62
CA ILE A 9 12.04 -9.44 -0.32
C ILE A 9 10.92 -8.48 -0.73
N GLU A 10 10.57 -7.50 0.11
CA GLU A 10 9.64 -6.43 -0.27
C GLU A 10 10.14 -5.83 -1.60
N ARG A 11 9.55 -6.26 -2.72
CA ARG A 11 10.02 -5.89 -4.06
C ARG A 11 9.60 -4.44 -4.30
N HIS A 12 10.45 -3.52 -3.90
CA HIS A 12 10.36 -2.12 -4.31
C HIS A 12 10.92 -2.02 -5.73
N TYR A 13 10.05 -2.16 -6.72
CA TYR A 13 10.41 -1.81 -8.09
C TYR A 13 10.38 -0.29 -8.23
N GLU A 14 11.49 0.30 -8.65
CA GLU A 14 11.52 1.69 -9.05
C GLU A 14 10.78 1.85 -10.40
N GLY A 15 10.32 3.07 -10.71
CA GLY A 15 9.58 3.32 -11.96
C GLY A 15 10.40 2.96 -13.21
N HIS A 16 11.73 2.98 -13.11
CA HIS A 16 12.63 2.53 -14.16
C HIS A 16 12.59 1.00 -14.34
N ASP A 17 12.65 0.23 -13.25
CA ASP A 17 12.56 -1.24 -13.28
C ASP A 17 11.24 -1.69 -13.91
N LEU A 18 10.14 -0.99 -13.59
CA LEU A 18 8.84 -1.25 -14.20
C LEU A 18 8.83 -0.93 -15.70
N ALA A 19 9.49 0.15 -16.12
CA ALA A 19 9.61 0.48 -17.54
C ALA A 19 10.44 -0.57 -18.30
N GLU A 20 11.46 -1.15 -17.69
CA GLU A 20 12.24 -2.24 -18.27
C GLU A 20 11.42 -3.52 -18.46
N LEU A 21 10.46 -3.83 -17.57
CA LEU A 21 9.55 -4.97 -17.74
C LEU A 21 8.71 -4.89 -19.03
N TYR A 22 8.49 -3.69 -19.56
CA TYR A 22 7.74 -3.46 -20.80
C TYR A 22 8.62 -3.25 -22.03
N ASN A 23 9.94 -3.13 -21.86
CA ASN A 23 10.88 -3.02 -22.96
C ASN A 23 11.23 -4.42 -23.47
N PHE A 24 10.62 -4.80 -24.60
CA PHE A 24 10.93 -6.04 -25.29
C PHE A 24 11.99 -5.80 -26.36
N ASP A 25 13.25 -6.09 -26.04
CA ASP A 25 14.39 -6.06 -26.97
C ASP A 25 14.95 -7.48 -27.17
N PRO A 26 14.27 -8.34 -27.96
CA PRO A 26 14.75 -9.69 -28.21
C PRO A 26 16.00 -9.62 -29.09
N LYS A 27 17.06 -10.31 -28.67
CA LYS A 27 18.25 -10.49 -29.51
C LYS A 27 17.85 -11.26 -30.78
N SER A 28 17.79 -10.57 -31.92
CA SER A 28 17.46 -11.21 -33.19
C SER A 28 18.58 -12.17 -33.61
N LEU A 29 18.22 -13.43 -33.87
CA LEU A 29 19.13 -14.48 -34.35
C LEU A 29 19.64 -14.20 -35.78
N THR A 30 19.02 -13.28 -36.53
CA THR A 30 19.23 -13.17 -37.99
C THR A 30 20.27 -12.15 -38.42
N GLU A 31 20.56 -11.11 -37.64
CA GLU A 31 21.29 -9.96 -38.19
C GLU A 31 22.82 -10.08 -38.19
N ASN A 32 23.44 -10.93 -37.36
CA ASN A 32 24.92 -11.00 -37.31
C ASN A 32 25.49 -12.36 -36.88
N GLY A 33 25.02 -13.48 -37.46
CA GLY A 33 25.72 -14.78 -37.37
C GLY A 33 26.13 -15.23 -35.97
N ASN A 34 25.41 -14.78 -34.93
CA ASN A 34 25.80 -15.00 -33.55
C ASN A 34 25.31 -16.38 -33.13
N GLN A 35 26.30 -17.28 -33.09
CA GLN A 35 26.26 -18.59 -32.50
C GLN A 35 25.41 -18.59 -31.22
N ARG A 36 24.39 -19.47 -31.17
CA ARG A 36 23.57 -19.70 -29.96
C ARG A 36 24.50 -19.80 -28.76
N PRO A 37 24.25 -19.09 -27.65
CA PRO A 37 25.07 -19.25 -26.45
C PRO A 37 25.15 -20.74 -26.10
N ALA A 38 26.33 -21.24 -25.77
CA ALA A 38 26.49 -22.63 -25.39
C ALA A 38 25.86 -22.84 -24.01
N TYR A 39 24.60 -23.27 -23.98
CA TYR A 39 23.94 -23.64 -22.73
C TYR A 39 24.31 -25.07 -22.34
N ALA A 40 24.44 -25.31 -21.04
CA ALA A 40 24.42 -26.67 -20.53
C ALA A 40 23.05 -27.32 -20.87
N PRO A 41 23.00 -28.62 -21.20
CA PRO A 41 21.73 -29.29 -21.46
C PRO A 41 20.81 -29.13 -20.23
N PRO A 42 19.55 -28.72 -20.42
CA PRO A 42 18.64 -28.54 -19.30
C PRO A 42 18.44 -29.87 -18.55
N LYS A 43 18.20 -29.80 -17.23
CA LYS A 43 17.89 -30.98 -16.41
C LYS A 43 16.59 -31.67 -16.87
N ASP A 44 15.67 -30.91 -17.46
CA ASP A 44 14.40 -31.40 -18.01
C ASP A 44 14.60 -32.00 -19.41
N LEU A 45 14.30 -33.29 -19.54
CA LEU A 45 14.43 -34.05 -20.79
C LEU A 45 13.47 -33.57 -21.88
N LEU A 46 12.26 -33.12 -21.53
CA LEU A 46 11.29 -32.61 -22.50
C LEU A 46 11.78 -31.28 -23.07
N LEU A 47 12.27 -30.40 -22.19
CA LEU A 47 12.85 -29.13 -22.61
C LEU A 47 14.08 -29.34 -23.49
N ALA A 48 14.93 -30.33 -23.16
CA ALA A 48 16.07 -30.71 -23.99
C ALA A 48 15.63 -31.13 -25.41
N ASP A 49 14.60 -31.96 -25.52
CA ASP A 49 14.05 -32.43 -26.80
C ASP A 49 13.46 -31.28 -27.62
N VAL A 50 12.71 -30.38 -26.99
CA VAL A 50 12.13 -29.19 -27.64
C VAL A 50 13.22 -28.25 -28.17
N LEU A 51 14.26 -27.97 -27.37
CA LEU A 51 15.38 -27.11 -27.76
C LEU A 51 16.24 -27.71 -28.88
N HIS A 52 16.22 -29.05 -29.03
CA HIS A 52 16.90 -29.77 -30.09
C HIS A 52 16.08 -29.79 -31.39
N ASN A 53 14.77 -30.08 -31.29
CA ASN A 53 13.89 -30.25 -32.44
C ASN A 53 13.47 -28.91 -33.09
N GLN A 54 13.47 -27.81 -32.35
CA GLN A 54 13.03 -26.49 -32.84
C GLN A 54 14.02 -25.38 -32.49
N PRO A 55 15.24 -25.40 -33.06
CA PRO A 55 16.30 -24.46 -32.70
C PRO A 55 16.01 -23.01 -33.11
N ASP A 56 15.21 -22.78 -34.15
CA ASP A 56 14.94 -21.44 -34.70
C ASP A 56 13.75 -20.73 -34.03
N THR A 57 12.93 -21.47 -33.29
CA THR A 57 11.73 -20.93 -32.62
C THR A 57 12.04 -20.30 -31.27
N ILE A 58 13.13 -20.74 -30.61
CA ILE A 58 13.46 -20.37 -29.22
C ILE A 58 14.74 -19.53 -29.20
N THR A 59 14.59 -18.26 -28.83
CA THR A 59 15.71 -17.30 -28.78
C THR A 59 16.65 -17.51 -27.59
N ASP A 60 16.11 -17.71 -26.39
CA ASP A 60 16.87 -17.86 -25.15
C ASP A 60 16.08 -18.70 -24.14
N PHE A 61 16.76 -19.33 -23.18
CA PHE A 61 16.10 -19.99 -22.05
C PHE A 61 16.89 -19.75 -20.76
N PHE A 62 16.15 -19.47 -19.68
CA PHE A 62 16.71 -19.29 -18.35
C PHE A 62 16.12 -20.34 -17.41
N GLN A 63 16.97 -21.22 -16.88
CA GLN A 63 16.57 -22.16 -15.84
C GLN A 63 16.59 -21.42 -14.49
N HIS A 64 15.42 -21.24 -13.90
CA HIS A 64 15.30 -20.81 -12.51
C HIS A 64 15.54 -22.03 -11.61
N ASP A 65 16.65 -22.05 -10.86
CA ASP A 65 16.93 -23.04 -9.82
C ASP A 65 16.51 -22.45 -8.46
N THR A 66 15.27 -21.97 -8.33
CA THR A 66 14.74 -21.46 -7.05
C THR A 66 14.30 -22.64 -6.18
N LEU A 67 15.28 -23.22 -5.49
CA LEU A 67 15.01 -24.17 -4.41
C LEU A 67 14.75 -23.36 -3.13
N PHE A 68 13.57 -23.52 -2.52
CA PHE A 68 13.24 -22.96 -1.21
C PHE A 68 14.36 -23.25 -0.20
N ALA A 69 15.17 -22.25 0.14
CA ALA A 69 16.17 -22.36 1.20
C ALA A 69 15.48 -22.07 2.54
N ASN A 70 15.53 -23.04 3.46
CA ASN A 70 15.07 -22.83 4.83
C ASN A 70 16.12 -22.00 5.58
N VAL A 71 15.88 -20.69 5.72
CA VAL A 71 16.76 -19.79 6.46
C VAL A 71 16.37 -19.83 7.94
N ASP A 72 17.16 -20.52 8.77
CA ASP A 72 16.85 -20.74 10.20
C ASP A 72 16.71 -19.44 11.00
N ASN A 73 17.37 -18.34 10.58
CA ASN A 73 17.31 -17.03 11.22
C ASN A 73 15.97 -16.29 11.01
N GLU A 74 15.12 -16.73 10.07
CA GLU A 74 13.80 -16.14 9.80
C GLU A 74 12.65 -16.97 10.40
N LYS A 75 12.97 -18.02 11.18
CA LYS A 75 11.96 -18.68 11.99
C LYS A 75 11.42 -17.69 13.01
N LEU A 76 10.11 -17.48 13.01
CA LEU A 76 9.43 -16.81 14.12
C LEU A 76 9.93 -17.44 15.41
N THR A 77 10.44 -16.60 16.29
CA THR A 77 10.76 -17.03 17.65
C THR A 77 9.50 -17.54 18.34
N ASP A 78 9.64 -18.42 19.33
CA ASP A 78 8.49 -18.93 20.08
C ASP A 78 7.64 -17.79 20.68
N GLU A 79 8.27 -16.65 20.93
CA GLU A 79 7.64 -15.43 21.44
C GLU A 79 6.79 -14.71 20.39
N GLU A 80 7.29 -14.51 19.17
CA GLU A 80 6.50 -13.92 18.07
C GLU A 80 5.33 -14.84 17.67
N CYS A 81 5.52 -16.15 17.78
CA CYS A 81 4.48 -17.14 17.55
C CYS A 81 3.39 -17.05 18.63
N ARG A 82 3.79 -16.84 19.89
CA ARG A 82 2.87 -16.64 21.02
C ARG A 82 2.09 -15.33 20.88
N GLU A 83 2.76 -14.23 20.52
CA GLU A 83 2.13 -12.92 20.30
C GLU A 83 1.11 -12.98 19.16
N ALA A 84 1.48 -13.56 18.01
CA ALA A 84 0.55 -13.76 16.89
C ALA A 84 -0.67 -14.64 17.26
N TRP A 85 -0.47 -15.64 18.12
CA TRP A 85 -1.57 -16.48 18.62
C TRP A 85 -2.46 -15.74 19.62
N GLU A 86 -1.88 -14.92 20.48
CA GLU A 86 -2.61 -14.08 21.44
C GLU A 86 -3.46 -13.02 20.73
N ASP A 87 -2.93 -12.38 19.69
CA ASP A 87 -3.68 -11.43 18.85
C ASP A 87 -4.86 -12.12 18.16
N TYR A 88 -4.65 -13.31 17.59
CA TYR A 88 -5.72 -14.12 17.00
C TYR A 88 -6.80 -14.50 18.03
N GLU A 89 -6.42 -14.90 19.24
CA GLU A 89 -7.34 -15.22 20.33
C GLU A 89 -8.13 -13.99 20.81
N GLN A 90 -7.49 -12.82 20.86
CA GLN A 90 -8.13 -11.55 21.23
C GLN A 90 -9.12 -11.09 20.17
N GLU A 91 -8.76 -11.18 18.89
CA GLU A 91 -9.64 -10.82 17.76
C GLU A 91 -10.87 -11.76 17.71
N LYS A 92 -10.65 -13.06 17.90
CA LYS A 92 -11.73 -14.05 18.02
C LYS A 92 -12.66 -13.79 19.20
N LYS A 93 -12.15 -13.26 20.32
CA LYS A 93 -12.94 -12.84 21.49
C LYS A 93 -13.68 -11.52 21.24
N GLY A 94 -13.08 -10.58 20.53
CA GLY A 94 -13.67 -9.27 20.18
C GLY A 94 -14.89 -9.38 19.26
N ILE A 95 -14.90 -10.34 18.33
CA ILE A 95 -16.06 -10.61 17.44
C ILE A 95 -17.28 -11.10 18.23
N ARG A 96 -17.07 -11.81 19.36
CA ARG A 96 -18.16 -12.31 20.22
C ARG A 96 -18.73 -11.27 21.17
N ALA A 97 -17.95 -10.27 21.57
CA ALA A 97 -18.42 -9.20 22.45
C ALA A 97 -19.22 -8.12 21.70
N ASN A 98 -18.93 -7.89 20.42
CA ASN A 98 -19.51 -6.77 19.66
C ASN A 98 -20.92 -7.04 19.10
N THR A 99 -21.46 -8.26 19.25
CA THR A 99 -22.81 -8.62 18.76
C THR A 99 -23.91 -8.54 19.81
N LEU A 100 -23.61 -8.15 21.07
CA LEU A 100 -24.63 -8.09 22.15
C LEU A 100 -24.59 -6.84 23.04
N ALA A 101 -23.77 -5.83 22.74
CA ALA A 101 -23.68 -4.60 23.54
C ALA A 101 -24.03 -3.35 22.72
N GLY A 102 -25.20 -3.39 22.09
CA GLY A 102 -25.90 -2.16 21.73
C GLY A 102 -26.57 -1.61 22.98
N THR A 103 -26.26 -0.35 23.32
CA THR A 103 -26.92 0.54 24.29
C THR A 103 -26.10 0.82 25.55
N ASN A 104 -25.90 2.13 25.78
CA ASN A 104 -25.49 2.82 27.00
C ASN A 104 -23.99 3.02 27.31
N GLN A 105 -23.63 4.31 27.15
CA GLN A 105 -23.22 5.17 28.27
C GLN A 105 -21.73 5.49 28.40
N TRP A 106 -21.41 6.66 27.86
CA TRP A 106 -20.51 7.64 28.49
C TRP A 106 -20.72 7.68 30.01
N ASN A 107 -19.74 7.26 30.81
CA ASN A 107 -19.24 7.90 32.03
C ASN A 107 -18.38 6.93 32.87
N ALA A 108 -17.47 7.53 33.65
CA ALA A 108 -16.74 6.99 34.80
C ALA A 108 -15.43 6.26 34.52
N GLY A 109 -14.32 6.99 34.72
CA GLY A 109 -12.99 6.42 34.85
C GLY A 109 -12.76 5.70 36.18
N ARG A 110 -11.70 4.88 36.21
CA ARG A 110 -10.72 4.67 37.30
C ARG A 110 -9.88 3.41 37.02
N GLY A 111 -8.55 3.59 37.10
CA GLY A 111 -7.53 2.55 37.39
C GLY A 111 -7.13 1.65 36.21
N ALA A 112 -5.87 1.30 35.95
CA ALA A 112 -4.59 1.55 36.62
C ALA A 112 -3.47 1.38 35.58
N ASN A 113 -2.55 2.34 35.48
CA ASN A 113 -1.35 2.25 34.62
C ASN A 113 -0.21 1.54 35.40
N PRO A 114 0.46 0.51 34.86
CA PRO A 114 1.54 -0.18 35.57
C PRO A 114 2.92 0.51 35.51
N LEU A 115 3.03 1.78 35.11
CA LEU A 115 4.33 2.40 34.73
C LEU A 115 4.98 3.28 35.82
N GLN A 116 4.78 3.01 37.11
CA GLN A 116 5.20 3.94 38.17
C GLN A 116 6.54 3.59 38.85
N GLY A 117 7.41 2.80 38.21
CA GLY A 117 8.65 2.29 38.82
C GLY A 117 9.99 2.61 38.12
N LEU A 118 10.03 3.41 37.05
CA LEU A 118 11.25 3.64 36.27
C LEU A 118 11.89 5.00 36.58
N SER A 119 13.21 5.02 36.77
CA SER A 119 13.99 6.24 37.02
C SER A 119 14.03 7.16 35.79
N ASN A 120 14.18 8.47 36.00
CA ASN A 120 14.14 9.48 34.92
C ASN A 120 15.22 9.25 33.83
N GLU A 121 16.35 8.64 34.18
CA GLU A 121 17.41 8.28 33.23
C GLU A 121 17.06 7.05 32.38
N GLN A 122 16.36 6.06 32.94
CA GLN A 122 15.91 4.87 32.19
C GLN A 122 14.79 5.23 31.18
N ARG A 123 13.99 6.26 31.47
CA ARG A 123 12.96 6.78 30.56
C ARG A 123 13.57 7.47 29.33
N ALA A 124 14.67 8.20 29.50
CA ALA A 124 15.35 8.89 28.40
C ALA A 124 16.10 7.93 27.45
N ILE A 125 16.50 6.75 27.93
CA ILE A 125 17.16 5.72 27.11
C ILE A 125 16.14 4.95 26.26
N LEU A 126 14.93 4.70 26.80
CA LEU A 126 13.82 4.09 26.05
C LEU A 126 13.22 5.04 24.99
N GLU A 127 13.21 6.35 25.21
CA GLU A 127 12.80 7.33 24.19
C GLU A 127 13.78 7.43 23.02
N ARG A 128 15.08 7.20 23.25
CA ARG A 128 16.10 7.27 22.19
C ARG A 128 16.13 6.05 21.27
N GLN A 129 15.61 4.91 21.73
CA GLN A 129 15.62 3.67 20.95
C GLN A 129 14.32 3.47 20.15
N GLN A 130 13.28 4.25 20.43
CA GLN A 130 12.06 4.26 19.64
C GLN A 130 12.14 5.36 18.58
N VAL A 131 12.95 5.12 17.53
CA VAL A 131 12.68 5.72 16.21
C VAL A 131 11.35 5.13 15.77
N ARG A 132 10.29 5.77 16.23
CA ARG A 132 8.91 5.46 15.91
C ARG A 132 8.75 5.84 14.44
N ILE A 133 9.02 4.91 13.53
CA ILE A 133 8.45 4.98 12.20
C ILE A 133 6.95 4.84 12.44
N PRO A 134 6.12 5.89 12.24
CA PRO A 134 4.70 5.65 12.16
C PRO A 134 4.53 4.87 10.87
N SER A 135 4.25 3.56 10.94
CA SER A 135 3.74 2.85 9.77
C SER A 135 2.58 3.69 9.25
N ALA A 136 2.73 4.26 8.06
CA ALA A 136 1.73 5.16 7.47
C ALA A 136 0.33 4.52 7.49
N MET A 137 0.30 3.18 7.43
CA MET A 137 -0.86 2.30 7.59
C MET A 137 -1.58 2.41 8.95
N ALA A 138 -0.86 2.43 10.08
CA ALA A 138 -1.46 2.53 11.41
C ALA A 138 -2.15 3.89 11.64
N THR A 139 -1.65 4.94 10.98
CA THR A 139 -2.27 6.27 11.03
C THR A 139 -3.50 6.36 10.12
N ILE A 140 -3.60 5.54 9.07
CA ILE A 140 -4.77 5.50 8.19
C ILE A 140 -5.97 4.85 8.90
N GLN A 141 -5.74 3.78 9.66
CA GLN A 141 -6.81 3.05 10.34
C GLN A 141 -7.49 3.84 11.47
N SER A 142 -6.81 4.86 12.00
CA SER A 142 -7.33 5.76 13.03
C SER A 142 -7.97 7.03 12.45
N ASP A 143 -7.92 7.25 11.13
CA ASP A 143 -8.51 8.44 10.51
C ASP A 143 -10.05 8.37 10.60
N PRO A 144 -10.72 9.47 10.99
CA PRO A 144 -12.18 9.50 11.07
C PRO A 144 -12.85 9.16 9.72
N ILE A 145 -12.27 9.53 8.58
CA ILE A 145 -12.81 9.18 7.26
C ILE A 145 -12.74 7.67 7.01
N PHE A 146 -11.67 7.02 7.43
CA PHE A 146 -11.52 5.58 7.32
C PHE A 146 -12.64 4.86 8.08
N LEU A 147 -12.87 5.24 9.34
CA LEU A 147 -13.92 4.66 10.17
C LEU A 147 -15.33 4.94 9.58
N ASN A 148 -15.56 6.15 9.09
CA ASN A 148 -16.84 6.53 8.49
C ASN A 148 -17.14 5.80 7.17
N CYS A 149 -16.12 5.40 6.40
CA CYS A 149 -16.32 4.59 5.19
C CYS A 149 -17.02 3.25 5.50
N PHE A 150 -16.72 2.62 6.64
CA PHE A 150 -17.35 1.35 7.04
C PHE A 150 -18.82 1.47 7.45
N LEU A 151 -19.36 2.69 7.55
CA LEU A 151 -20.80 2.92 7.71
C LEU A 151 -21.58 2.66 6.41
N ILE A 152 -20.90 2.53 5.28
CA ILE A 152 -21.49 2.18 3.98
C ILE A 152 -21.52 0.65 3.83
N LYS A 153 -22.63 0.12 3.33
CA LYS A 153 -22.80 -1.32 3.11
C LYS A 153 -21.78 -1.85 2.09
N ASN A 154 -21.22 -3.03 2.37
CA ASN A 154 -20.24 -3.72 1.52
C ASN A 154 -18.96 -2.93 1.25
N MET A 155 -18.53 -2.07 2.18
CA MET A 155 -17.26 -1.37 2.07
C MET A 155 -16.07 -2.34 2.20
N GLU A 156 -15.14 -2.28 1.25
CA GLU A 156 -13.89 -3.04 1.28
C GLU A 156 -12.79 -2.25 2.00
N ASN A 157 -11.90 -2.96 2.70
CA ASN A 157 -10.80 -2.33 3.43
C ASN A 157 -9.88 -1.55 2.49
N ASP A 158 -9.48 -2.15 1.36
CA ASP A 158 -8.64 -1.51 0.34
C ASP A 158 -9.29 -0.23 -0.22
N THR A 159 -10.59 -0.26 -0.52
CA THR A 159 -11.33 0.91 -0.99
C THR A 159 -11.35 2.03 0.07
N ALA A 160 -11.57 1.69 1.35
CA ALA A 160 -11.54 2.65 2.44
C ALA A 160 -10.14 3.26 2.67
N VAL A 161 -9.08 2.46 2.57
CA VAL A 161 -7.68 2.93 2.61
C VAL A 161 -7.41 3.92 1.49
N LYS A 162 -7.81 3.60 0.25
CA LYS A 162 -7.63 4.47 -0.93
C LYS A 162 -8.35 5.82 -0.76
N ILE A 163 -9.60 5.81 -0.30
CA ILE A 163 -10.37 7.05 -0.05
C ILE A 163 -9.70 7.91 1.02
N THR A 164 -9.27 7.27 2.11
CA THR A 164 -8.60 7.97 3.23
C THR A 164 -7.26 8.55 2.80
N TYR A 165 -6.50 7.81 1.99
CA TYR A 165 -5.25 8.29 1.41
C TYR A 165 -5.48 9.53 0.54
N ILE A 166 -6.47 9.51 -0.36
CA ILE A 166 -6.82 10.66 -1.21
C ILE A 166 -7.13 11.89 -0.33
N LYS A 167 -7.91 11.74 0.73
CA LYS A 167 -8.20 12.82 1.68
C LYS A 167 -6.92 13.39 2.30
N ARG A 168 -6.00 12.55 2.78
CA ARG A 168 -4.75 13.00 3.42
C ARG A 168 -3.85 13.75 2.44
N VAL A 169 -3.72 13.24 1.22
CA VAL A 169 -2.97 13.90 0.15
C VAL A 169 -3.55 15.28 -0.18
N LEU A 170 -4.88 15.39 -0.28
CA LEU A 170 -5.54 16.66 -0.52
C LEU A 170 -5.32 17.66 0.62
N GLU A 171 -5.29 17.20 1.87
CA GLU A 171 -4.96 18.02 3.04
C GLU A 171 -3.49 18.44 3.08
N GLU A 172 -2.57 17.61 2.61
CA GLU A 172 -1.15 17.95 2.49
C GLU A 172 -0.89 18.98 1.38
N LEU A 173 -1.64 18.90 0.28
CA LEU A 173 -1.58 19.89 -0.80
C LEU A 173 -2.19 21.23 -0.36
N LEU A 174 -3.24 21.23 0.44
CA LEU A 174 -4.04 22.42 0.77
C LEU A 174 -3.19 23.61 1.24
N PRO A 175 -2.23 23.50 2.18
CA PRO A 175 -1.35 24.59 2.61
C PRO A 175 -0.55 25.26 1.48
N LYS A 176 -0.14 24.50 0.45
CA LYS A 176 0.68 24.98 -0.68
C LYS A 176 -0.15 25.64 -1.78
N ILE A 177 -1.46 25.44 -1.79
CA ILE A 177 -2.34 26.06 -2.78
C ILE A 177 -2.54 27.53 -2.40
N PRO A 178 -2.34 28.49 -3.31
CA PRO A 178 -2.63 29.90 -3.03
C PRO A 178 -4.10 30.11 -2.63
N MET A 179 -4.37 30.95 -1.62
CA MET A 179 -5.73 31.13 -1.07
C MET A 179 -6.78 31.53 -2.14
N HIS A 180 -6.39 32.31 -3.14
CA HIS A 180 -7.28 32.73 -4.23
C HIS A 180 -7.69 31.58 -5.16
N MET A 181 -6.95 30.47 -5.19
CA MET A 181 -7.26 29.30 -6.02
C MET A 181 -8.06 28.22 -5.27
N ARG A 182 -8.19 28.33 -3.93
CA ARG A 182 -8.86 27.30 -3.11
C ARG A 182 -10.38 27.31 -3.22
N GLY A 183 -10.98 28.33 -3.84
CA GLY A 183 -12.44 28.40 -4.03
C GLY A 183 -13.25 28.37 -2.72
N GLY A 184 -12.66 28.81 -1.61
CA GLY A 184 -13.28 28.76 -0.28
C GLY A 184 -13.14 27.42 0.47
N ILE A 185 -12.44 26.43 -0.10
CA ILE A 185 -12.16 25.16 0.57
C ILE A 185 -11.09 25.37 1.64
N THR A 186 -11.47 25.20 2.90
CA THR A 186 -10.59 25.29 4.07
C THR A 186 -10.14 23.92 4.59
N GLU A 187 -10.93 22.89 4.35
CA GLU A 187 -10.68 21.52 4.80
C GLU A 187 -11.36 20.50 3.87
N PHE A 188 -10.71 19.36 3.67
CA PHE A 188 -11.30 18.25 2.91
C PHE A 188 -12.06 17.27 3.83
N THR A 189 -11.73 17.22 5.12
CA THR A 189 -12.42 16.36 6.10
C THR A 189 -13.95 16.57 6.07
N GLY A 190 -14.45 17.81 6.15
CA GLY A 190 -15.89 18.09 6.11
C GLY A 190 -16.57 17.69 4.78
N TYR A 191 -15.87 17.89 3.66
CA TYR A 191 -16.33 17.47 2.34
C TYR A 191 -16.54 15.95 2.27
N PHE A 192 -15.55 15.17 2.72
CA PHE A 192 -15.63 13.70 2.70
C PHE A 192 -16.72 13.16 3.64
N HIS A 193 -16.94 13.77 4.81
CA HIS A 193 -18.06 13.40 5.69
C HIS A 193 -19.42 13.61 5.01
N THR A 194 -19.59 14.74 4.32
CA THR A 194 -20.83 15.04 3.59
C THR A 194 -21.04 14.04 2.45
N LEU A 195 -19.99 13.74 1.70
CA LEU A 195 -20.02 12.77 0.60
C LEU A 195 -20.33 11.34 1.07
N ILE A 196 -19.73 10.89 2.17
CA ILE A 196 -20.02 9.59 2.78
C ILE A 196 -21.48 9.52 3.22
N ASN A 197 -22.00 10.58 3.85
CA ASN A 197 -23.39 10.65 4.27
C ASN A 197 -24.36 10.61 3.07
N GLU A 198 -24.05 11.30 1.98
CA GLU A 198 -24.82 11.26 0.72
C GLU A 198 -24.86 9.84 0.14
N VAL A 199 -23.70 9.19 0.02
CA VAL A 199 -23.59 7.82 -0.49
C VAL A 199 -24.38 6.84 0.40
N ARG A 200 -24.32 7.03 1.72
CA ARG A 200 -25.09 6.23 2.69
C ARG A 200 -26.59 6.44 2.55
N GLN A 201 -27.06 7.68 2.47
CA GLN A 201 -28.48 8.02 2.33
C GLN A 201 -29.06 7.51 1.01
N ASN A 202 -28.29 7.60 -0.07
CA ASN A 202 -28.70 7.16 -1.40
C ASN A 202 -28.43 5.66 -1.65
N ASN A 203 -27.91 4.94 -0.65
CA ASN A 203 -27.58 3.51 -0.72
C ASN A 203 -26.71 3.14 -1.94
N GLN A 204 -25.75 4.01 -2.26
CA GLN A 204 -24.86 3.85 -3.41
C GLN A 204 -23.70 2.91 -3.11
N LYS A 205 -23.08 2.39 -4.17
CA LYS A 205 -21.96 1.44 -4.07
C LYS A 205 -20.66 2.13 -3.61
N PRO A 206 -19.78 1.46 -2.86
CA PRO A 206 -18.45 1.99 -2.49
C PRO A 206 -17.62 2.48 -3.67
N ALA A 207 -17.71 1.81 -4.82
CA ALA A 207 -17.04 2.23 -6.05
C ALA A 207 -17.43 3.65 -6.50
N TYR A 208 -18.68 4.07 -6.27
CA TYR A 208 -19.12 5.43 -6.58
C TYR A 208 -18.43 6.46 -5.69
N LEU A 209 -18.33 6.20 -4.38
CA LEU A 209 -17.61 7.06 -3.44
C LEU A 209 -16.14 7.21 -3.85
N GLN A 210 -15.49 6.09 -4.20
CA GLN A 210 -14.11 6.09 -4.66
C GLN A 210 -13.94 6.91 -5.95
N GLN A 211 -14.82 6.74 -6.94
CA GLN A 211 -14.77 7.52 -8.18
C GLN A 211 -14.94 9.02 -7.92
N ARG A 212 -15.85 9.41 -7.02
CA ARG A 212 -16.04 10.81 -6.63
C ARG A 212 -14.79 11.37 -5.96
N ALA A 213 -14.18 10.61 -5.04
CA ALA A 213 -12.91 10.99 -4.40
C ALA A 213 -11.79 11.22 -5.44
N ILE A 214 -11.62 10.29 -6.40
CA ILE A 214 -10.62 10.40 -7.47
C ILE A 214 -10.91 11.61 -8.37
N SER A 215 -12.17 11.88 -8.70
CA SER A 215 -12.55 13.02 -9.53
C SER A 215 -12.19 14.36 -8.87
N VAL A 216 -12.44 14.50 -7.57
CA VAL A 216 -12.03 15.68 -6.80
C VAL A 216 -10.51 15.82 -6.77
N PHE A 217 -9.81 14.72 -6.49
CA PHE A 217 -8.35 14.68 -6.52
C PHE A 217 -7.79 15.18 -7.85
N ARG A 218 -8.24 14.61 -8.97
CA ARG A 218 -7.81 15.01 -10.31
C ARG A 218 -8.12 16.47 -10.61
N THR A 219 -9.27 16.97 -10.17
CA THR A 219 -9.63 18.40 -10.33
C THR A 219 -8.64 19.30 -9.59
N VAL A 220 -8.32 18.98 -8.33
CA VAL A 220 -7.36 19.74 -7.52
C VAL A 220 -5.96 19.66 -8.12
N VAL A 221 -5.52 18.48 -8.56
CA VAL A 221 -4.23 18.30 -9.26
C VAL A 221 -4.16 19.16 -10.53
N LYS A 222 -5.22 19.13 -11.36
CA LYS A 222 -5.29 19.92 -12.59
C LYS A 222 -5.22 21.43 -12.34
N MET A 223 -5.79 21.90 -11.24
CA MET A 223 -5.71 23.31 -10.84
C MET A 223 -4.35 23.70 -10.24
N THR A 224 -3.61 22.74 -9.69
CA THR A 224 -2.38 23.00 -8.92
C THR A 224 -1.09 22.65 -9.66
N LYS A 225 -1.17 21.95 -10.80
CA LYS A 225 -0.01 21.54 -11.61
C LYS A 225 0.91 22.69 -12.04
N ASP A 226 0.34 23.87 -12.26
CA ASP A 226 1.09 25.06 -12.69
C ASP A 226 1.70 25.84 -11.51
N VAL A 227 1.31 25.51 -10.27
CA VAL A 227 1.81 26.16 -9.05
C VAL A 227 3.14 25.56 -8.63
N LEU A 228 4.21 26.37 -8.64
CA LEU A 228 5.57 25.94 -8.32
C LEU A 228 5.68 25.25 -6.95
N GLU A 229 4.96 25.74 -5.94
CA GLU A 229 4.98 25.20 -4.57
C GLU A 229 4.34 23.82 -4.45
N CYS A 230 3.42 23.47 -5.36
CA CYS A 230 2.74 22.18 -5.38
C CYS A 230 3.50 21.13 -6.18
N LYS A 231 4.35 21.52 -7.15
CA LYS A 231 5.06 20.58 -8.04
C LYS A 231 5.87 19.52 -7.30
N THR A 232 6.61 19.90 -6.26
CA THR A 232 7.42 18.95 -5.48
C THR A 232 6.56 17.90 -4.78
N ILE A 233 5.45 18.32 -4.17
CA ILE A 233 4.53 17.42 -3.48
C ILE A 233 3.79 16.55 -4.50
N LEU A 234 3.30 17.13 -5.60
CA LEU A 234 2.64 16.39 -6.68
C LEU A 234 3.53 15.30 -7.28
N ARG A 235 4.84 15.57 -7.46
CA ARG A 235 5.80 14.55 -7.91
C ARG A 235 6.03 13.46 -6.88
N GLN A 236 6.13 13.79 -5.60
CA GLN A 236 6.22 12.79 -4.52
C GLN A 236 4.98 11.89 -4.48
N ILE A 237 3.79 12.48 -4.58
CA ILE A 237 2.53 11.75 -4.63
C ILE A 237 2.49 10.86 -5.89
N TYR A 238 2.84 11.39 -7.06
CA TYR A 238 2.87 10.63 -8.32
C TYR A 238 3.78 9.39 -8.24
N ASN A 239 4.96 9.53 -7.64
CA ASN A 239 5.88 8.41 -7.44
C ASN A 239 5.32 7.35 -6.47
N SER A 240 4.54 7.78 -5.45
CA SER A 240 3.96 6.86 -4.46
C SER A 240 2.66 6.19 -4.93
N THR A 241 1.81 6.89 -5.69
CA THR A 241 0.48 6.43 -6.08
C THR A 241 0.08 6.93 -7.48
N PRO A 242 0.72 6.42 -8.55
CA PRO A 242 0.43 6.84 -9.93
C PRO A 242 -1.01 6.50 -10.37
N MET A 243 -1.62 5.48 -9.76
CA MET A 243 -2.96 4.96 -10.09
C MET A 243 -4.11 5.97 -9.92
N PHE A 244 -3.94 7.04 -9.15
CA PHE A 244 -4.98 8.06 -8.96
C PHE A 244 -4.91 9.21 -9.97
N PHE A 245 -3.77 9.36 -10.65
CA PHE A 245 -3.57 10.37 -11.68
C PHE A 245 -4.28 9.97 -12.97
N ASP A 246 -4.42 10.94 -13.88
CA ASP A 246 -4.98 10.66 -15.20
C ASP A 246 -3.90 10.04 -16.09
N PRO A 247 -4.09 8.81 -16.61
CA PRO A 247 -3.09 8.18 -17.49
C PRO A 247 -2.91 8.90 -18.83
N LEU A 248 -3.81 9.83 -19.18
CA LEU A 248 -3.76 10.60 -20.43
C LEU A 248 -3.07 11.97 -20.28
N GLU A 249 -2.80 12.43 -19.05
CA GLU A 249 -2.08 13.69 -18.82
C GLU A 249 -0.59 13.41 -18.52
N PRO A 250 0.34 14.27 -18.99
CA PRO A 250 1.76 14.11 -18.68
C PRO A 250 2.01 14.24 -17.16
N PRO A 251 3.02 13.54 -16.62
CA PRO A 251 3.32 13.57 -15.20
C PRO A 251 3.67 15.00 -14.72
N PRO A 252 3.29 15.36 -13.48
CA PRO A 252 3.49 16.71 -12.92
C PRO A 252 4.95 17.10 -12.59
#